data_AF-A0A7Y4Y028-F1
#
_entry.id   AF-A0A7Y4Y028-F1
#
_cell.length_a   1.000
_cell.length_b   1.000
_cell.length_c   1.000
_cell.angle_alpha   90.00
_cell.angle_beta   90.00
_cell.angle_gamma   90.00
#
_symmetry.space_group_name_H-M   'P 1'
#
loop_
_entity.id
_entity.type
_entity.pdbx_description
1 polymer ?
#
loop_
_entity_poly.entity_id
_entity_poly.type
_entity_poly.pdbx_seq_one_letter_code
_entity_poly.pdbx_strand_id
1 'polypeptide(L)'
;MMLVNLNKHAKLNCVLLLLSLSLIGCQKAEEKANDRLKLGVELFKQGDYKKAQLELKSAIQADGSVAGSYYYMALLNEKDGQFKAMKENLAQAVALDPSNIDARLKYGKVLLIFNEPAKALAQATETLKIASDNLEVLTLKAAALIKQKNSTEALAIIENILQKNPQYSSASALKVVILMENKAFEQALALVESAIKMDLNNLELHLLKIQIDA
;
A
#
# COMPACT_ATOMS: atom_id res chain seq x y z
N MET A 1 -48.99 -28.64 -28.35
CA MET A 1 -48.19 -28.36 -27.13
C MET A 1 -46.67 -28.51 -27.33
N MET A 2 -46.16 -29.12 -28.42
CA MET A 2 -44.70 -29.28 -28.65
C MET A 2 -43.94 -28.04 -29.16
N LEU A 3 -44.60 -27.07 -29.83
CA LEU A 3 -43.94 -25.90 -30.43
C LEU A 3 -43.44 -24.86 -29.40
N VAL A 4 -44.00 -24.83 -28.19
CA VAL A 4 -43.58 -23.90 -27.12
C VAL A 4 -42.29 -24.35 -26.44
N ASN A 5 -41.99 -25.65 -26.43
CA ASN A 5 -40.83 -26.21 -25.75
C ASN A 5 -39.52 -26.04 -26.56
N LEU A 6 -39.61 -26.13 -27.89
CA LEU A 6 -38.47 -25.90 -28.80
C LEU A 6 -37.89 -24.49 -28.65
N ASN A 7 -38.75 -23.48 -28.45
CA ASN A 7 -38.36 -22.08 -28.30
C ASN A 7 -37.72 -21.79 -26.92
N LYS A 8 -38.07 -22.55 -25.87
CA LYS A 8 -37.40 -22.46 -24.56
C LYS A 8 -36.00 -23.07 -24.58
N HIS A 9 -35.82 -24.22 -25.22
CA HIS A 9 -34.50 -24.85 -25.37
C HIS A 9 -33.56 -24.03 -26.29
N ALA A 10 -34.09 -23.45 -27.38
CA ALA A 10 -33.31 -22.55 -28.24
C ALA A 10 -32.87 -21.27 -27.51
N LYS A 11 -33.75 -20.67 -26.69
CA LYS A 11 -33.40 -19.51 -25.86
C LYS A 11 -32.40 -19.86 -24.76
N LEU A 12 -32.56 -20.99 -24.09
CA LEU A 12 -31.62 -21.46 -23.05
C LEU A 12 -30.24 -21.77 -23.64
N ASN A 13 -30.19 -22.44 -24.81
CA ASN A 13 -28.94 -22.71 -25.52
C ASN A 13 -28.27 -21.43 -26.03
N CYS A 14 -29.04 -20.44 -26.51
CA CYS A 14 -28.49 -19.13 -26.89
C CYS A 14 -27.92 -18.38 -25.69
N VAL A 15 -28.58 -18.42 -24.53
CA VAL A 15 -28.08 -17.80 -23.30
C VAL A 15 -26.79 -18.49 -22.82
N LEU A 16 -26.74 -19.82 -22.86
CA LEU A 16 -25.53 -20.59 -22.51
C LEU A 16 -24.36 -20.34 -23.49
N LEU A 17 -24.64 -20.21 -24.80
CA LEU A 17 -23.64 -19.85 -25.82
C LEU A 17 -23.13 -18.41 -25.65
N LEU A 18 -24.00 -17.46 -25.33
CA LEU A 18 -23.61 -16.07 -25.07
C LEU A 18 -22.78 -15.93 -23.79
N LEU A 19 -23.11 -16.71 -22.75
CA LEU A 19 -22.33 -16.78 -21.51
C LEU A 19 -20.95 -17.41 -21.72
N SER A 20 -20.83 -18.45 -22.55
CA SER A 20 -19.53 -19.07 -22.84
C SER A 20 -18.64 -18.17 -23.71
N LEU A 21 -19.21 -17.44 -24.67
CA LEU A 21 -18.48 -16.47 -25.48
C LEU A 21 -17.94 -15.28 -24.67
N SER A 22 -18.71 -14.77 -23.69
CA SER A 22 -18.25 -13.69 -22.82
C SER A 22 -17.14 -14.14 -21.87
N LEU A 23 -17.24 -15.35 -21.32
CA LEU A 23 -16.21 -15.94 -20.46
C LEU A 23 -14.88 -16.12 -21.20
N ILE A 24 -14.89 -16.62 -22.45
CA ILE A 24 -13.68 -16.79 -23.26
C ILE A 24 -13.04 -15.44 -23.61
N GLY A 25 -13.85 -14.42 -23.87
CA GLY A 25 -13.38 -13.06 -24.15
C GLY A 25 -12.66 -12.44 -22.94
N CYS A 26 -13.26 -12.52 -21.75
CA CYS A 26 -12.66 -12.03 -20.51
C CYS A 26 -11.35 -12.77 -20.19
N GLN A 27 -11.32 -14.10 -20.32
CA GLN A 27 -10.14 -14.90 -20.02
C GLN A 27 -8.93 -14.52 -20.90
N LYS A 28 -9.15 -14.26 -22.20
CA LYS A 28 -8.09 -13.81 -23.11
C LYS A 28 -7.60 -12.39 -22.81
N ALA A 29 -8.50 -11.51 -22.38
CA ALA A 29 -8.16 -10.14 -22.00
C ALA A 29 -7.28 -10.14 -20.74
N GLU A 30 -7.67 -10.91 -19.73
CA GLU A 30 -6.92 -11.09 -18.48
C GLU A 30 -5.53 -11.71 -18.72
N GLU A 31 -5.44 -12.76 -19.55
CA GLU A 31 -4.17 -13.40 -19.91
C GLU A 31 -3.21 -12.39 -20.57
N LYS A 32 -3.72 -11.64 -21.56
CA LYS A 32 -2.95 -10.60 -22.24
C LYS A 32 -2.49 -9.50 -21.28
N ALA A 33 -3.35 -9.09 -20.34
CA ALA A 33 -3.02 -8.10 -19.33
C ALA A 33 -1.93 -8.62 -18.38
N ASN A 34 -2.02 -9.88 -17.95
CA ASN A 34 -1.02 -10.52 -17.10
C ASN A 34 0.34 -10.65 -17.78
N ASP A 35 0.40 -10.95 -19.09
CA ASP A 35 1.67 -11.00 -19.81
C ASP A 35 2.32 -9.62 -19.97
N ARG A 36 1.51 -8.60 -20.25
CA ARG A 36 1.96 -7.19 -20.25
C ARG A 36 2.44 -6.75 -18.88
N LEU A 37 1.73 -7.14 -17.81
CA LEU A 37 2.16 -6.91 -16.44
C LEU A 37 3.51 -7.54 -16.17
N LYS A 38 3.69 -8.84 -16.47
CA LYS A 38 4.98 -9.55 -16.25
C LYS A 38 6.13 -8.83 -16.93
N LEU A 39 5.96 -8.42 -18.19
CA LEU A 39 6.98 -7.67 -18.93
C LEU A 39 7.24 -6.29 -18.29
N GLY A 40 6.18 -5.57 -17.92
CA GLY A 40 6.29 -4.28 -17.23
C GLY A 40 7.04 -4.37 -15.90
N VAL A 41 6.79 -5.43 -15.11
CA VAL A 41 7.51 -5.72 -13.86
C VAL A 41 8.99 -5.99 -14.10
N GLU A 42 9.32 -6.76 -15.13
CA GLU A 42 10.71 -7.07 -15.46
C GLU A 42 11.46 -5.80 -15.89
N LEU A 43 10.87 -4.98 -16.75
CA LEU A 43 11.43 -3.68 -17.14
C LEU A 43 11.58 -2.73 -15.95
N PHE A 44 10.64 -2.74 -15.01
CA PHE A 44 10.74 -1.96 -13.76
C PHE A 44 11.96 -2.37 -12.94
N LYS A 45 12.20 -3.68 -12.79
CA LYS A 45 13.37 -4.22 -12.07
C LYS A 45 14.68 -3.86 -12.76
N GLN A 46 14.69 -3.81 -14.09
CA GLN A 46 15.84 -3.39 -14.90
C GLN A 46 16.09 -1.87 -14.89
N GLY A 47 15.16 -1.09 -14.33
CA GLY A 47 15.25 0.38 -14.30
C GLY A 47 14.79 1.07 -15.59
N ASP A 48 14.26 0.33 -16.57
CA ASP A 48 13.67 0.90 -17.78
C ASP A 48 12.23 1.37 -17.50
N TYR A 49 12.12 2.40 -16.66
CA TYR A 49 10.85 2.89 -16.13
C TYR A 49 9.90 3.39 -17.22
N LYS A 50 10.43 3.94 -18.33
CA LYS A 50 9.62 4.41 -19.45
C LYS A 50 8.93 3.25 -20.17
N LYS A 51 9.67 2.17 -20.47
CA LYS A 51 9.06 0.98 -21.10
C LYS A 51 8.15 0.24 -20.12
N ALA A 52 8.54 0.14 -18.84
CA ALA A 52 7.69 -0.43 -17.80
C ALA A 52 6.32 0.27 -17.76
N GLN A 53 6.30 1.60 -17.77
CA GLN A 53 5.06 2.38 -17.76
C GLN A 53 4.18 2.10 -19.00
N LEU A 54 4.78 1.93 -20.18
CA LEU A 54 4.05 1.62 -21.41
C LEU A 54 3.39 0.24 -21.34
N GLU A 55 4.12 -0.77 -20.87
CA GLU A 55 3.61 -2.13 -20.73
C GLU A 55 2.51 -2.22 -19.66
N LEU A 56 2.68 -1.53 -18.53
CA LEU A 56 1.66 -1.47 -17.48
C LEU A 56 0.39 -0.74 -17.93
N LYS A 57 0.51 0.36 -18.70
CA LYS A 57 -0.66 1.02 -19.33
C LYS A 57 -1.35 0.08 -20.31
N SER A 58 -0.59 -0.67 -21.09
CA SER A 58 -1.13 -1.67 -22.03
C SER A 58 -1.82 -2.82 -21.30
N ALA A 59 -1.32 -3.21 -20.12
CA ALA A 59 -1.97 -4.20 -19.25
C ALA A 59 -3.33 -3.69 -18.76
N ILE A 60 -3.38 -2.47 -18.22
CA ILE A 60 -4.63 -1.83 -17.75
C ILE A 60 -5.66 -1.68 -18.89
N GLN A 61 -5.20 -1.33 -20.10
CA GLN A 61 -6.07 -1.24 -21.28
C GLN A 61 -6.60 -2.59 -21.76
N ALA A 62 -5.81 -3.65 -21.61
CA ALA A 62 -6.23 -5.00 -21.95
C ALA A 62 -7.25 -5.53 -20.94
N ASP A 63 -6.96 -5.37 -19.64
CA ASP A 63 -7.88 -5.69 -18.55
C ASP A 63 -7.58 -4.82 -17.32
N GLY A 64 -8.57 -4.01 -16.94
CA GLY A 64 -8.50 -3.13 -15.78
C GLY A 64 -8.72 -3.83 -14.44
N SER A 65 -8.90 -5.16 -14.41
CA SER A 65 -9.10 -5.95 -13.19
C SER A 65 -7.81 -6.48 -12.56
N VAL A 66 -6.68 -6.39 -13.27
CA VAL A 66 -5.38 -6.90 -12.79
C VAL A 66 -4.75 -5.92 -11.79
N ALA A 67 -4.93 -6.19 -10.49
CA ALA A 67 -4.45 -5.35 -9.38
C ALA A 67 -2.96 -5.00 -9.47
N GLY A 68 -2.13 -5.96 -9.88
CA GLY A 68 -0.68 -5.79 -10.02
C GLY A 68 -0.29 -4.65 -10.96
N SER A 69 -1.05 -4.41 -12.03
CA SER A 69 -0.78 -3.34 -12.99
C SER A 69 -0.87 -1.96 -12.35
N TYR A 70 -1.88 -1.74 -11.51
CA TYR A 70 -2.01 -0.49 -10.74
C TYR A 70 -0.96 -0.39 -9.65
N TYR A 71 -0.62 -1.49 -8.97
CA TYR A 71 0.43 -1.46 -7.95
C TYR A 71 1.77 -1.02 -8.53
N TYR A 72 2.21 -1.61 -9.64
CA TYR A 72 3.49 -1.23 -10.27
C TYR A 72 3.44 0.17 -10.92
N MET A 73 2.29 0.61 -11.44
CA MET A 73 2.10 2.01 -11.82
C MET A 73 2.28 2.94 -10.62
N ALA A 74 1.75 2.59 -9.45
CA ALA A 74 1.96 3.40 -8.25
C ALA A 74 3.44 3.48 -7.84
N LEU A 75 4.20 2.39 -7.98
CA LEU A 75 5.65 2.39 -7.70
C LEU A 75 6.43 3.29 -8.68
N LEU A 76 6.04 3.35 -9.95
CA LEU A 76 6.60 4.30 -10.91
C LEU A 76 6.26 5.75 -10.51
N ASN A 77 5.00 6.00 -10.15
CA ASN A 77 4.56 7.31 -9.72
C ASN A 77 5.27 7.79 -8.44
N GLU A 78 5.58 6.88 -7.52
CA GLU A 78 6.40 7.16 -6.33
C GLU A 78 7.80 7.64 -6.71
N LYS A 79 8.45 6.96 -7.66
CA LYS A 79 9.78 7.36 -8.17
C LYS A 79 9.78 8.73 -8.84
N ASP A 80 8.71 9.05 -9.55
CA ASP A 80 8.54 10.34 -10.23
C ASP A 80 8.00 11.45 -9.31
N GLY A 81 7.78 11.17 -8.02
CA GLY A 81 7.21 12.12 -7.06
C GLY A 81 5.74 12.48 -7.32
N GLN A 82 5.04 11.71 -8.16
CA GLN A 82 3.65 11.94 -8.55
C GLN A 82 2.68 11.35 -7.51
N PHE A 83 2.73 11.85 -6.27
CA PHE A 83 2.00 11.29 -5.13
C PHE A 83 0.48 11.23 -5.31
N LYS A 84 -0.13 12.16 -6.06
CA LYS A 84 -1.58 12.11 -6.36
C LYS A 84 -1.94 10.88 -7.19
N ALA A 85 -1.21 10.66 -8.28
CA ALA A 85 -1.45 9.53 -9.16
C ALA A 85 -0.99 8.20 -8.50
N MET A 86 0.04 8.23 -7.64
CA MET A 86 0.40 7.10 -6.77
C MET A 86 -0.78 6.70 -5.88
N LYS A 87 -1.42 7.66 -5.20
CA LYS A 87 -2.58 7.42 -4.34
C LYS A 87 -3.76 6.81 -5.12
N GLU A 88 -4.06 7.34 -6.30
CA GLU A 88 -5.14 6.82 -7.16
C GLU A 88 -4.90 5.38 -7.61
N ASN A 89 -3.68 5.07 -8.07
CA ASN A 89 -3.30 3.72 -8.48
C ASN A 89 -3.29 2.73 -7.29
N LEU A 90 -2.80 3.14 -6.12
CA LEU A 90 -2.85 2.30 -4.91
C LEU A 90 -4.28 2.02 -4.46
N ALA A 91 -5.18 3.01 -4.56
CA ALA A 91 -6.59 2.81 -4.25
C ALA A 91 -7.22 1.74 -5.17
N GLN A 92 -6.91 1.76 -6.47
CA GLN A 92 -7.38 0.73 -7.41
C GLN A 92 -6.77 -0.64 -7.10
N ALA A 93 -5.45 -0.70 -6.85
CA ALA A 93 -4.77 -1.95 -6.52
C ALA A 93 -5.38 -2.62 -5.27
N VAL A 94 -5.63 -1.85 -4.21
CA VAL A 94 -6.23 -2.35 -2.96
C VAL A 94 -7.71 -2.74 -3.14
N ALA A 95 -8.45 -2.05 -4.01
CA ALA A 95 -9.84 -2.40 -4.31
C ALA A 95 -9.94 -3.73 -5.06
N LEU A 96 -9.02 -3.98 -6.01
CA LEU A 96 -8.97 -5.19 -6.83
C LEU A 96 -8.36 -6.39 -6.08
N ASP A 97 -7.32 -6.15 -5.28
CA ASP A 97 -6.72 -7.16 -4.40
C ASP A 97 -6.62 -6.64 -2.96
N PRO A 98 -7.68 -6.86 -2.17
CA PRO A 98 -7.71 -6.53 -0.74
C PRO A 98 -6.72 -7.33 0.11
N SER A 99 -6.04 -8.35 -0.43
CA SER A 99 -5.08 -9.17 0.33
C SER A 99 -3.63 -8.72 0.16
N ASN A 100 -3.37 -7.82 -0.80
CA ASN A 100 -2.04 -7.30 -1.09
C ASN A 100 -1.55 -6.37 0.04
N ILE A 101 -0.74 -6.93 0.95
CA ILE A 101 -0.18 -6.21 2.10
C ILE A 101 0.67 -5.03 1.65
N ASP A 102 1.51 -5.18 0.64
CA ASP A 102 2.42 -4.12 0.18
C ASP A 102 1.66 -2.94 -0.41
N ALA A 103 0.64 -3.21 -1.23
CA ALA A 103 -0.22 -2.18 -1.80
C ALA A 103 -0.99 -1.43 -0.71
N ARG A 104 -1.57 -2.14 0.28
CA ARG A 104 -2.26 -1.50 1.41
C ARG A 104 -1.33 -0.67 2.27
N LEU A 105 -0.16 -1.18 2.59
CA LEU A 105 0.84 -0.49 3.39
C LEU A 105 1.29 0.80 2.70
N LYS A 106 1.64 0.74 1.41
CA LYS A 106 1.96 1.94 0.62
C LYS A 106 0.78 2.90 0.51
N TYR A 107 -0.45 2.38 0.37
CA TYR A 107 -1.64 3.21 0.33
C TYR A 107 -1.84 3.97 1.65
N GLY A 108 -1.69 3.28 2.78
CA GLY A 108 -1.73 3.91 4.09
C GLY A 108 -0.66 4.99 4.28
N LYS A 109 0.58 4.71 3.86
CA LYS A 109 1.69 5.68 3.92
C LYS A 109 1.39 6.94 3.11
N VAL A 110 0.92 6.80 1.86
CA VAL A 110 0.56 7.98 1.04
C VAL A 110 -0.67 8.71 1.58
N LEU A 111 -1.64 8.01 2.19
CA LEU A 111 -2.77 8.67 2.85
C LEU A 111 -2.30 9.58 4.00
N LEU A 112 -1.25 9.22 4.74
CA LEU A 112 -0.66 10.11 5.74
C LEU A 112 -0.01 11.35 5.13
N ILE A 113 0.65 11.23 3.96
CA ILE A 113 1.20 12.37 3.21
C ILE A 113 0.08 13.34 2.83
N PHE A 114 -1.08 12.82 2.43
CA PHE A 114 -2.26 13.62 2.09
C PHE A 114 -3.07 14.08 3.32
N ASN A 115 -2.56 13.88 4.54
CA ASN A 115 -3.25 14.24 5.79
C ASN A 115 -4.64 13.58 5.94
N GLU A 116 -4.75 12.30 5.54
CA GLU A 116 -5.95 11.47 5.66
C GLU A 116 -5.75 10.33 6.70
N PRO A 117 -5.45 10.64 7.98
CA PRO A 117 -5.01 9.64 8.95
C PRO A 117 -6.09 8.63 9.33
N ALA A 118 -7.37 9.00 9.27
CA ALA A 118 -8.47 8.06 9.50
C ALA A 118 -8.49 6.92 8.47
N LYS A 119 -8.24 7.22 7.19
CA LYS A 119 -8.17 6.22 6.14
C LYS A 119 -6.89 5.39 6.25
N ALA A 120 -5.76 6.01 6.61
CA ALA A 120 -4.52 5.28 6.84
C ALA A 120 -4.67 4.26 8.00
N LEU A 121 -5.32 4.66 9.10
CA LEU A 121 -5.63 3.79 10.22
C LEU A 121 -6.51 2.61 9.79
N ALA A 122 -7.52 2.84 8.95
CA ALA A 122 -8.34 1.77 8.40
C ALA A 122 -7.50 0.78 7.56
N GLN A 123 -6.60 1.27 6.68
CA GLN A 123 -5.72 0.39 5.91
C GLN A 123 -4.82 -0.45 6.81
N ALA A 124 -4.19 0.16 7.82
CA ALA A 124 -3.34 -0.57 8.77
C ALA A 124 -4.14 -1.63 9.54
N THR A 125 -5.35 -1.28 10.00
CA THR A 125 -6.22 -2.18 10.78
C THR A 125 -6.65 -3.40 9.95
N GLU A 126 -7.08 -3.21 8.71
CA GLU A 126 -7.43 -4.33 7.82
C GLU A 126 -6.21 -5.18 7.47
N THR A 127 -5.05 -4.56 7.26
CA THR A 127 -3.81 -5.28 6.95
C THR A 127 -3.33 -6.14 8.12
N LEU A 128 -3.47 -5.67 9.38
CA LEU A 128 -3.11 -6.43 10.57
C LEU A 128 -4.01 -7.66 10.81
N LYS A 129 -5.20 -7.74 10.19
CA LYS A 129 -6.00 -8.99 10.22
C LYS A 129 -5.33 -10.11 9.43
N ILE A 130 -4.50 -9.76 8.44
CA ILE A 130 -3.80 -10.70 7.56
C ILE A 130 -2.36 -10.93 8.06
N ALA A 131 -1.69 -9.85 8.50
CA ALA A 131 -0.31 -9.87 8.95
C ALA A 131 -0.17 -9.21 10.33
N SER A 132 -0.62 -9.91 11.38
CA SER A 132 -0.79 -9.41 12.75
C SER A 132 0.47 -8.82 13.38
N ASP A 133 1.65 -9.36 13.06
CA ASP A 133 2.93 -8.96 13.64
C ASP A 133 3.83 -8.21 12.66
N ASN A 134 3.29 -7.74 11.53
CA ASN A 134 4.08 -6.97 10.57
C ASN A 134 4.45 -5.59 11.17
N LEU A 135 5.74 -5.41 11.47
CA LEU A 135 6.26 -4.21 12.13
C LEU A 135 6.01 -2.93 11.33
N GLU A 136 6.07 -2.97 10.00
CA GLU A 136 5.79 -1.78 9.17
C GLU A 136 4.31 -1.38 9.23
N VAL A 137 3.41 -2.36 9.28
CA VAL A 137 1.96 -2.10 9.39
C VAL A 137 1.60 -1.61 10.79
N LEU A 138 2.20 -2.17 11.84
CA LEU A 138 2.06 -1.66 13.22
C LEU A 138 2.57 -0.22 13.34
N THR A 139 3.70 0.09 12.68
CA THR A 139 4.25 1.45 12.63
C THR A 139 3.34 2.40 11.87
N LEU A 140 2.76 1.97 10.74
CA LEU A 140 1.74 2.76 10.03
C LEU A 140 0.53 3.03 10.92
N LYS A 141 0.04 2.04 11.68
CA LYS A 141 -1.05 2.21 12.65
C LYS A 141 -0.70 3.27 13.69
N ALA A 142 0.48 3.16 14.31
CA ALA A 142 0.96 4.13 15.31
C ALA A 142 1.09 5.54 14.72
N ALA A 143 1.67 5.68 13.54
CA ALA A 143 1.80 6.97 12.84
C ALA A 143 0.42 7.61 12.56
N ALA A 144 -0.56 6.81 12.13
CA ALA A 144 -1.92 7.28 11.91
C ALA A 144 -2.61 7.74 13.21
N LEU A 145 -2.38 7.03 14.32
CA LEU A 145 -2.90 7.39 15.65
C LEU A 145 -2.28 8.69 16.19
N ILE A 146 -0.97 8.89 16.01
CA ILE A 146 -0.29 10.15 16.36
C ILE A 146 -0.91 11.33 15.60
N LYS A 147 -1.12 11.18 14.27
CA LYS A 147 -1.78 12.22 13.46
C LYS A 147 -3.24 12.50 13.89
N GLN A 148 -3.91 11.53 14.52
CA GLN A 148 -5.24 11.70 15.13
C GLN A 148 -5.19 12.19 16.58
N LYS A 149 -4.01 12.52 17.12
CA LYS A 149 -3.81 12.93 18.52
C LYS A 149 -4.16 11.86 19.55
N ASN A 150 -4.20 10.59 19.13
CA ASN A 150 -4.33 9.43 20.02
C ASN A 150 -2.94 8.87 20.37
N SER A 151 -2.13 9.68 21.06
CA SER A 151 -0.74 9.32 21.38
C SER A 151 -0.63 8.19 22.40
N THR A 152 -1.64 7.99 23.26
CA THR A 152 -1.67 6.90 24.24
C THR A 152 -1.71 5.53 23.58
N GLU A 153 -2.62 5.30 22.63
CA GLU A 153 -2.68 4.02 21.90
C GLU A 153 -1.45 3.84 21.00
N ALA A 154 -0.97 4.92 20.37
CA ALA A 154 0.24 4.88 19.56
C ALA A 154 1.47 4.44 20.38
N LEU A 155 1.65 4.98 21.59
CA LEU A 155 2.76 4.62 22.48
C LEU A 155 2.72 3.14 22.86
N ALA A 156 1.55 2.59 23.20
CA ALA A 156 1.43 1.17 23.53
C ALA A 156 1.88 0.26 22.38
N ILE A 157 1.54 0.62 21.13
CA ILE A 157 1.99 -0.12 19.94
C ILE A 157 3.51 0.03 19.75
N ILE A 158 4.02 1.25 19.86
CA ILE A 158 5.45 1.55 19.70
C ILE A 158 6.29 0.82 20.74
N GLU A 159 5.84 0.78 21.99
CA GLU A 159 6.52 0.05 23.07
C GLU A 159 6.52 -1.45 22.83
N ASN A 160 5.43 -2.02 22.31
CA ASN A 160 5.41 -3.43 21.91
C ASN A 160 6.43 -3.71 20.79
N ILE A 161 6.52 -2.84 19.78
CA ILE A 161 7.51 -2.96 18.71
C ILE A 161 8.92 -2.93 19.29
N LEU A 162 9.24 -1.92 20.12
CA LEU A 162 10.58 -1.73 20.68
C LEU A 162 10.96 -2.79 21.72
N GLN A 163 9.99 -3.39 22.41
CA GLN A 163 10.25 -4.54 23.29
C GLN A 163 10.71 -5.77 22.50
N LYS A 164 10.08 -6.03 21.33
CA LYS A 164 10.44 -7.15 20.46
C LYS A 164 11.68 -6.85 19.61
N ASN A 165 11.84 -5.60 19.18
CA ASN A 165 12.90 -5.14 18.30
C ASN A 165 13.41 -3.75 18.74
N PRO A 166 14.32 -3.68 19.72
CA PRO A 166 14.82 -2.41 20.27
C PRO A 166 15.52 -1.51 19.25
N GLN A 167 16.03 -2.07 18.16
CA GLN A 167 16.75 -1.36 17.10
C GLN A 167 15.85 -0.95 15.93
N TYR A 168 14.52 -1.03 16.08
CA TYR A 168 13.60 -0.67 15.00
C TYR A 168 13.45 0.85 14.90
N SER A 169 14.29 1.48 14.07
CA SER A 169 14.44 2.94 13.93
C SER A 169 13.11 3.68 13.75
N SER A 170 12.18 3.16 12.94
CA SER A 170 10.91 3.84 12.69
C SER A 170 10.02 3.93 13.93
N ALA A 171 10.04 2.94 14.83
CA ALA A 171 9.30 3.03 16.08
C ALA A 171 9.95 4.00 17.07
N SER A 172 11.29 4.03 17.11
CA SER A 172 12.04 5.05 17.87
C SER A 172 11.74 6.47 17.38
N ALA A 173 11.72 6.69 16.06
CA ALA A 173 11.35 7.97 15.46
C ALA A 173 9.94 8.43 15.88
N LEU A 174 8.94 7.53 15.82
CA LEU A 174 7.58 7.86 16.27
C LEU A 174 7.52 8.18 17.77
N LYS A 175 8.28 7.47 18.62
CA LYS A 175 8.36 7.78 20.05
C LYS A 175 8.97 9.16 20.29
N VAL A 176 10.03 9.51 19.56
CA VAL A 176 10.65 10.84 19.60
C VAL A 176 9.63 11.91 19.21
N VAL A 177 8.85 11.71 18.16
CA VAL A 177 7.78 12.65 17.75
C VAL A 177 6.77 12.87 18.89
N ILE A 178 6.31 11.81 19.56
CA ILE A 178 5.39 11.94 20.70
C ILE A 178 6.02 12.70 21.86
N LEU A 179 7.30 12.44 22.18
CA LEU A 179 8.02 13.17 23.23
C LEU A 179 8.15 14.66 22.90
N MET A 180 8.43 15.00 21.63
CA MET A 180 8.44 16.39 21.16
C MET A 180 7.07 17.06 21.28
N GLU A 181 5.98 16.38 20.89
CA GLU A 181 4.61 16.89 21.04
C GLU A 181 4.27 17.17 22.52
N ASN A 182 4.80 16.34 23.43
CA ASN A 182 4.65 16.49 24.88
C ASN A 182 5.67 17.46 25.52
N LYS A 183 6.52 18.11 24.71
CA LYS A 183 7.61 19.01 25.17
C LYS A 183 8.65 18.35 26.08
N ALA A 184 8.76 17.02 26.04
CA ALA A 184 9.74 16.24 26.78
C ALA A 184 11.09 16.19 26.01
N PHE A 185 11.66 17.36 25.71
CA PHE A 185 12.80 17.49 24.80
C PHE A 185 14.07 16.76 25.27
N GLU A 186 14.34 16.74 26.58
CA GLU A 186 15.50 16.00 27.13
C GLU A 186 15.38 14.49 26.86
N GLN A 187 14.19 13.92 27.05
CA GLN A 187 13.93 12.52 26.77
C GLN A 187 13.95 12.23 25.27
N ALA A 188 13.40 13.15 24.47
CA ALA A 188 13.43 13.05 23.00
C ALA A 188 14.87 13.03 22.49
N LEU A 189 15.73 13.93 22.99
CA LEU A 189 17.13 14.03 22.61
C LEU A 189 17.91 12.78 23.01
N ALA A 190 17.78 12.33 24.26
CA ALA A 190 18.43 11.10 24.72
C ALA A 190 18.02 9.88 23.88
N LEU A 191 16.74 9.77 23.53
CA LEU A 191 16.23 8.68 22.70
C LEU A 191 16.74 8.76 21.26
N VAL A 192 16.70 9.93 20.63
CA VAL A 192 17.13 10.08 19.23
C VAL A 192 18.64 9.84 19.09
N GLU A 193 19.45 10.27 20.06
CA GLU A 193 20.89 10.00 20.06
C GLU A 193 21.22 8.53 20.23
N SER A 194 20.47 7.83 21.08
CA SER A 194 20.58 6.38 21.22
C SER A 194 20.19 5.67 19.91
N ALA A 195 19.09 6.09 19.28
CA ALA A 195 18.62 5.50 18.04
C ALA A 195 19.59 5.73 16.86
N ILE A 196 20.20 6.92 16.75
CA ILE A 196 21.22 7.22 15.73
C ILE A 196 22.44 6.31 15.88
N LYS A 197 22.86 5.97 17.11
CA LYS A 197 23.99 5.05 17.32
C LYS A 197 23.70 3.64 16.79
N MET A 198 22.43 3.24 16.71
CA MET A 198 22.00 1.95 16.17
C MET A 198 21.86 1.98 14.64
N ASP A 199 21.54 3.14 14.07
CA ASP A 199 21.33 3.34 12.63
C ASP A 199 21.90 4.69 12.18
N LEU A 200 23.21 4.71 11.94
CA LEU A 200 24.00 5.92 11.71
C LEU A 200 23.58 6.69 10.45
N ASN A 201 22.95 6.03 9.48
CA ASN A 201 22.57 6.61 8.19
C ASN A 201 21.08 6.97 8.10
N ASN A 202 20.35 6.89 9.22
CA ASN A 202 18.93 7.17 9.23
C ASN A 202 18.64 8.68 9.14
N LEU A 203 18.32 9.15 7.93
CA LEU A 203 18.02 10.56 7.68
C LEU A 203 16.87 11.10 8.56
N GLU A 204 15.84 10.30 8.81
CA GLU A 204 14.70 10.71 9.64
C GLU A 204 15.14 11.01 11.08
N LEU A 205 15.94 10.14 11.69
CA LEU A 205 16.45 10.36 13.05
C LEU A 205 17.34 11.60 13.15
N HIS A 206 18.20 11.84 12.16
CA HIS A 206 19.03 13.05 12.13
C HIS A 206 18.20 14.32 12.00
N LEU A 207 17.15 14.31 11.17
CA LEU A 207 16.22 15.44 11.04
C LEU A 207 15.46 15.71 12.35
N LEU A 208 15.02 14.66 13.04
CA LEU A 208 14.36 14.80 14.35
C LEU A 208 15.31 15.41 15.39
N LYS A 209 16.58 15.01 15.40
CA LYS A 209 17.58 15.62 16.29
C LYS A 209 17.70 17.14 16.05
N ILE A 210 17.85 17.55 14.79
CA ILE A 210 17.94 18.96 14.41
C ILE A 210 16.69 19.75 14.87
N GLN A 211 15.51 19.15 14.77
CA GLN A 211 14.26 19.79 15.21
C GLN A 211 14.15 19.93 16.73
N ILE A 212 14.80 19.07 17.52
CA ILE A 212 14.82 19.15 18.99
C ILE A 212 15.80 20.24 19.45
N ASP A 213 16.92 20.38 18.74
CA ASP A 213 17.98 21.34 19.06
C ASP A 213 17.66 22.80 18.62
N ALA A 214 16.62 23.00 17.80
CA ALA A 214 16.21 24.30 17.23
C ALA A 214 15.22 25.06 18.11
#